data_AF-A0A0K0ETT9-F1
#
_entry.id   AF-A0A0K0ETT9-F1
#
_cell.length_a   1.000
_cell.length_b   1.000
_cell.length_c   1.000
_cell.angle_alpha   90.00
_cell.angle_beta   90.00
_cell.angle_gamma   90.00
#
_symmetry.space_group_name_H-M   'P 1'
#
loop_
_entity.id
_entity.type
_entity.pdbx_description
1 polymer ?
#
loop_
_entity_poly.entity_id
_entity_poly.type
_entity_poly.pdbx_seq_one_letter_code
_entity_poly.pdbx_strand_id
1 'polypeptide(L)' 'MEKNELKLKCCMFTFDSVPIVLSRTIYTDVGIPNSSFIAIDNFKTSKQMTDYLHYLINNPSKYLKYFKH' A
#
# COMPACT_ATOMS: atom_id res chain seq x y z
N MET A 1 22.45 13.86 -8.61
CA MET A 1 21.96 12.85 -7.64
C MET A 1 20.48 12.67 -7.91
N GLU A 2 20.10 11.91 -8.94
CA GLU A 2 18.69 11.85 -9.37
C GLU A 2 18.44 10.59 -10.23
N LYS A 3 18.70 9.40 -9.65
CA LYS A 3 18.41 8.13 -10.35
C LYS A 3 17.76 7.07 -9.48
N ASN A 4 17.52 7.34 -8.19
CA ASN A 4 16.96 6.35 -7.28
C ASN A 4 15.44 6.47 -7.05
N GLU A 5 14.85 7.67 -7.21
CA GLU A 5 13.40 7.84 -7.00
C GLU A 5 12.55 7.27 -8.16
N LEU A 6 13.09 7.26 -9.37
CA LEU A 6 12.40 6.69 -10.55
C LEU A 6 12.40 5.15 -10.58
N LYS A 7 13.22 4.48 -9.76
CA LYS A 7 13.36 3.01 -9.82
C LYS A 7 12.31 2.27 -8.97
N LEU A 8 11.68 2.96 -8.03
CA LEU A 8 10.52 2.44 -7.28
C LEU A 8 9.21 2.58 -8.06
N LYS A 9 9.19 3.39 -9.13
CA LYS A 9 7.98 3.75 -9.87
C LYS A 9 7.48 2.67 -10.85
N CYS A 10 8.30 1.66 -11.18
CA CYS A 10 8.00 0.75 -12.31
C CYS A 10 7.68 -0.69 -11.91
N CYS A 11 8.26 -1.25 -10.84
CA CYS A 11 8.06 -2.68 -10.52
C CYS A 11 6.76 -3.00 -9.77
N MET A 12 6.12 -2.02 -9.12
CA MET A 12 4.84 -2.24 -8.43
C MET A 12 3.62 -2.18 -9.37
N PHE A 13 3.80 -1.72 -10.61
CA PHE A 13 2.71 -1.60 -11.61
C PHE A 13 2.52 -2.85 -12.48
N THR A 14 3.34 -3.89 -12.30
CA THR A 14 3.27 -5.11 -13.12
C THR A 14 2.37 -6.21 -12.54
N PHE A 15 1.86 -6.04 -11.32
CA PHE A 15 1.01 -7.01 -10.64
C PHE A 15 -0.27 -6.34 -10.12
N ASP A 16 -1.42 -7.02 -10.27
CA ASP A 16 -2.71 -6.59 -9.72
C ASP A 16 -2.80 -6.79 -8.19
N SER A 17 -1.79 -6.34 -7.46
CA SER A 17 -1.68 -6.49 -6.02
C SER A 17 -1.50 -5.15 -5.33
N VAL A 18 -2.19 -4.97 -4.20
CA VAL A 18 -2.02 -3.77 -3.37
C VAL A 18 -0.72 -3.92 -2.57
N PRO A 19 0.23 -3.00 -2.71
CA PRO A 19 1.49 -3.03 -1.98
C PRO A 19 1.31 -2.76 -0.48
N ILE A 20 2.15 -3.43 0.33
CA ILE A 20 2.31 -3.14 1.75
C ILE A 20 3.62 -2.37 1.92
N VAL A 21 3.55 -1.18 2.52
CA VAL A 21 4.69 -0.25 2.64
C VAL A 21 4.99 0.08 4.09
N LEU A 22 6.23 0.48 4.38
CA LEU A 22 6.67 0.77 5.75
C LEU A 22 6.06 2.05 6.33
N SER A 23 6.08 3.15 5.58
CA SER A 23 5.53 4.43 6.02
C SER A 23 4.80 5.14 4.91
N ARG A 24 3.67 5.75 5.28
CA ARG A 24 2.83 6.55 4.39
C ARG A 24 3.56 7.78 3.88
N THR A 25 4.26 8.50 4.75
CA THR A 25 4.89 9.79 4.43
C THR A 25 5.83 9.69 3.23
N ILE A 26 6.65 8.63 3.17
CA ILE A 26 7.60 8.38 2.08
C ILE A 26 6.90 8.32 0.72
N TYR A 27 5.70 7.74 0.66
CA TYR A 27 4.95 7.56 -0.59
C TYR A 27 4.06 8.76 -0.92
N THR A 28 3.51 9.44 0.08
CA THR A 28 2.74 10.67 -0.14
C THR A 28 3.60 11.80 -0.64
N ASP A 29 4.84 11.90 -0.17
CA ASP A 29 5.77 12.97 -0.57
C ASP A 29 6.17 12.85 -2.05
N VAL A 30 6.14 11.64 -2.60
CA VAL A 30 6.39 11.37 -4.03
C VAL A 30 5.10 11.35 -4.87
N GLY A 31 3.97 11.80 -4.30
CA GLY A 31 2.70 12.02 -5.01
C GLY A 31 1.86 10.77 -5.23
N ILE A 32 2.09 9.69 -4.47
CA ILE A 32 1.28 8.46 -4.58
C ILE A 32 0.00 8.60 -3.74
N PRO A 33 -1.20 8.31 -4.30
CA PRO A 33 -2.45 8.40 -3.56
C PRO A 33 -2.49 7.49 -2.34
N ASN A 34 -3.02 8.02 -1.23
CA ASN A 34 -3.14 7.30 0.04
C ASN A 34 -3.96 6.00 -0.02
N SER A 35 -4.83 5.87 -1.01
CA SER A 35 -5.71 4.72 -1.25
C SER A 35 -5.06 3.59 -2.06
N SER A 36 -3.82 3.77 -2.55
CA SER A 36 -3.16 2.81 -3.45
C SER A 36 -2.27 1.79 -2.73
N PHE A 37 -2.06 1.93 -1.41
CA PHE A 37 -1.19 1.06 -0.62
C PHE A 37 -1.69 0.87 0.81
N ILE A 38 -1.20 -0.18 1.48
CA ILE A 38 -1.44 -0.44 2.90
C ILE A 38 -0.14 -0.10 3.64
N ALA A 39 -0.17 0.94 4.46
CA ALA A 39 1.00 1.35 5.23
C ALA A 39 1.04 0.69 6.61
N ILE A 40 2.20 0.21 7.03
CA ILE A 40 2.40 -0.45 8.33
C ILE A 40 2.24 0.54 9.48
N ASP A 41 2.69 1.78 9.29
CA ASP A 41 2.57 2.87 10.28
C ASP A 41 1.12 3.25 10.64
N ASN A 42 0.13 2.85 9.84
CA ASN A 42 -1.29 2.98 10.20
C ASN A 42 -1.70 2.11 11.40
N PHE A 43 -0.93 1.08 11.74
CA PHE A 43 -1.26 0.11 12.78
C PHE A 43 -0.33 0.28 13.98
N LYS A 44 -0.92 0.34 15.19
CA LYS A 44 -0.14 0.48 16.42
C LYS A 44 0.61 -0.80 16.80
N THR A 45 0.11 -1.96 16.36
CA THR A 45 0.69 -3.27 16.65
C THR A 45 0.63 -4.17 15.42
N SER A 46 1.55 -5.13 15.35
CA SER A 46 1.54 -6.16 14.30
C SER A 46 0.26 -6.97 14.29
N LYS A 47 -0.35 -7.22 15.45
CA LYS A 47 -1.65 -7.91 15.56
C LYS A 47 -2.77 -7.16 14.83
N GLN A 48 -2.90 -5.85 15.03
CA GLN A 48 -3.93 -5.06 14.34
C GLN A 48 -3.76 -5.09 12.82
N MET A 49 -2.51 -5.06 12.35
CA MET A 49 -2.21 -5.21 10.93
C MET A 49 -2.64 -6.58 10.41
N THR A 50 -2.26 -7.66 11.10
CA THR A 50 -2.65 -9.03 10.73
C THR A 50 -4.17 -9.22 10.72
N ASP A 51 -4.87 -8.70 11.74
CA ASP A 51 -6.34 -8.74 11.82
C ASP A 51 -6.97 -7.99 10.64
N TYR A 52 -6.40 -6.85 10.22
CA TYR A 52 -6.84 -6.11 9.04
C TYR A 52 -6.60 -6.87 7.74
N LEU A 53 -5.44 -7.53 7.59
CA LEU A 53 -5.16 -8.37 6.42
C LEU A 53 -6.11 -9.56 6.34
N HIS A 54 -6.40 -10.23 7.46
CA HIS A 54 -7.42 -11.28 7.51
C HIS A 54 -8.81 -10.75 7.16
N TYR A 55 -9.16 -9.55 7.62
CA TYR A 55 -10.40 -8.90 7.23
C TYR A 55 -10.47 -8.70 5.71
N LEU A 56 -9.40 -8.23 5.06
CA LEU A 56 -9.36 -8.05 3.60
C LEU A 56 -9.47 -9.38 2.84
N ILE A 57 -8.77 -10.43 3.30
CA ILE A 57 -8.84 -11.77 2.72
C ILE A 57 -10.28 -12.30 2.76
N ASN A 58 -10.97 -12.10 3.88
CA ASN A 58 -12.36 -12.56 4.06
C ASN A 58 -13.41 -11.63 3.40
N ASN A 59 -13.01 -10.45 2.93
CA ASN A 59 -13.91 -9.45 2.33
C ASN A 59 -13.36 -8.94 0.99
N PRO A 60 -13.45 -9.73 -0.10
CA PRO A 60 -12.91 -9.36 -1.41
C PRO A 60 -13.43 -8.01 -1.92
N SER A 61 -14.69 -7.68 -1.64
CA SER A 61 -15.29 -6.39 -2.03
C SER A 61 -14.61 -5.18 -1.39
N LYS A 62 -14.01 -5.33 -0.20
CA LYS A 62 -13.24 -4.30 0.49
C LYS A 62 -11.85 -4.17 -0.12
N TYR A 63 -11.20 -5.29 -0.41
CA TYR A 63 -9.91 -5.31 -1.10
C TYR A 63 -10.00 -4.66 -2.50
N LEU A 64 -11.07 -4.95 -3.25
CA LEU A 64 -11.29 -4.36 -4.58
C LEU A 64 -11.46 -2.82 -4.57
N LYS A 65 -11.76 -2.20 -3.43
CA LYS A 65 -11.85 -0.72 -3.34
C LYS A 65 -10.51 -0.04 -3.58
N TYR A 66 -9.39 -0.73 -3.36
CA TYR A 66 -8.05 -0.19 -3.61
C TYR A 66 -7.76 0.02 -5.10
N PHE A 67 -8.51 -0.64 -5.99
CA PHE A 67 -8.35 -0.55 -7.45
C PHE A 67 -9.40 0.35 -8.11
N LYS A 68 -10.33 0.92 -7.33
CA LYS A 68 -11.36 1.84 -7.83
C LYS A 68 -10.83 3.27 -7.69
N HIS A 69 -10.59 3.92 -8.82
CA HIS A 69 -10.13 5.31 -8.94
C HIS A 69 -11.04 6.08 -9.89
#